data_AF-A0A368N596-F1
#
_entry.id   AF-A0A368N596-F1
#
_cell.length_a   1.000
_cell.length_b   1.000
_cell.length_c   1.000
_cell.angle_alpha   90.00
_cell.angle_beta   90.00
_cell.angle_gamma   90.00
#
_symmetry.space_group_name_H-M   'P 1'
#
loop_
_entity.id
_entity.type
_entity.pdbx_description
1 polymer ?
#
loop_
_entity_poly.entity_id
_entity_poly.type
_entity_poly.pdbx_seq_one_letter_code
_entity_poly.pdbx_strand_id
1 'polypeptide(L)' 'MRKIVKAADIMLLAGKSRRQASRILADIRKETGKEKHRHITVRDVAKYYNLDEDEVQRVLDYNDN' A
#
# COMPACT_ATOMS: atom_id res chain seq x y z
N MET A 1 -13.85 6.87 -5.15
CA MET A 1 -13.91 5.79 -4.11
C MET A 1 -12.52 5.64 -3.52
N ARG A 2 -12.35 5.44 -2.21
CA ARG A 2 -11.01 5.34 -1.60
C ARG A 2 -10.47 3.91 -1.73
N LYS A 3 -9.38 3.69 -2.47
CA LYS A 3 -8.79 2.36 -2.68
C LYS A 3 -8.10 1.87 -1.40
N ILE A 4 -8.47 0.65 -0.99
CA ILE A 4 -7.85 -0.07 0.13
C ILE A 4 -6.72 -0.93 -0.43
N VAL A 5 -5.53 -0.78 0.15
CA VAL A 5 -4.33 -1.50 -0.28
C VAL A 5 -4.24 -2.83 0.46
N LYS A 6 -4.06 -3.91 -0.31
CA LYS A 6 -3.88 -5.29 0.14
C LYS A 6 -2.46 -5.76 -0.11
N ALA A 7 -2.13 -6.95 0.39
CA ALA A 7 -0.79 -7.50 0.21
C ALA A 7 -0.41 -7.70 -1.26
N ALA A 8 -1.37 -8.04 -2.13
CA ALA A 8 -1.14 -8.20 -3.57
C ALA A 8 -0.66 -6.90 -4.22
N ASP A 9 -1.24 -5.76 -3.83
CA ASP A 9 -0.85 -4.43 -4.32
C ASP A 9 0.61 -4.12 -3.97
N ILE A 10 1.02 -4.43 -2.74
CA ILE A 10 2.40 -4.25 -2.29
C ILE A 10 3.36 -5.23 -3.00
N MET A 11 2.90 -6.45 -3.30
CA MET A 11 3.70 -7.39 -4.10
C MET A 11 4.02 -6.82 -5.48
N LEU A 12 3.01 -6.22 -6.13
CA LEU A 12 3.16 -5.55 -7.42
C LEU A 12 4.11 -4.35 -7.32
N LEU A 13 3.85 -3.45 -6.36
CA LEU A 13 4.59 -2.20 -6.21
C LEU A 13 6.08 -2.42 -5.88
N ALA A 14 6.39 -3.41 -5.03
CA ALA A 14 7.73 -3.58 -4.47
C ALA A 14 8.45 -4.85 -4.96
N GLY A 15 7.83 -5.66 -5.83
CA GLY A 15 8.39 -6.92 -6.33
C GLY A 15 8.69 -7.93 -5.21
N LYS A 16 7.85 -7.98 -4.18
CA LYS A 16 8.08 -8.80 -2.97
C LYS A 16 7.14 -10.00 -2.88
N SER A 17 7.56 -11.01 -2.13
CA SER A 17 6.69 -12.13 -1.78
C SER A 17 5.51 -11.69 -0.92
N ARG A 18 4.41 -12.46 -0.92
CA ARG A 18 3.22 -12.17 -0.10
C ARG A 18 3.54 -11.98 1.38
N ARG A 19 4.47 -12.78 1.93
CA ARG A 19 4.89 -12.67 3.34
C ARG A 19 5.61 -11.35 3.62
N GLN A 20 6.50 -10.93 2.74
CA GLN A 20 7.20 -9.66 2.85
C GLN A 20 6.23 -8.49 2.66
N ALA A 21 5.31 -8.58 1.70
CA ALA A 21 4.26 -7.59 1.48
C ALA A 21 3.37 -7.38 2.71
N SER A 22 2.96 -8.47 3.38
CA SER A 22 2.20 -8.36 4.64
C SER A 22 2.99 -7.70 5.77
N ARG A 23 4.32 -7.90 5.83
CA ARG A 23 5.19 -7.20 6.80
C ARG A 23 5.26 -5.71 6.49
N ILE A 24 5.48 -5.36 5.23
CA ILE A 24 5.48 -3.98 4.75
C ILE A 24 4.16 -3.27 5.10
N LEU A 25 3.00 -3.92 4.91
CA LEU A 25 1.71 -3.34 5.32
C LEU A 25 1.62 -3.07 6.83
N ALA A 26 2.22 -3.92 7.65
CA ALA A 26 2.29 -3.71 9.10
C ALA A 26 3.24 -2.55 9.44
N ASP A 27 4.33 -2.37 8.69
CA ASP A 27 5.27 -1.27 8.89
C ASP A 27 4.65 0.07 8.44
N ILE A 28 4.00 0.11 7.27
CA ILE A 28 3.21 1.29 6.82
C ILE A 28 2.20 1.70 7.88
N ARG A 29 1.49 0.73 8.48
CA ARG A 29 0.53 1.00 9.55
C ARG A 29 1.17 1.68 10.76
N LYS A 30 2.33 1.19 11.19
CA LYS A 30 3.07 1.75 12.33
C LYS A 30 3.54 3.17 12.01
N GLU A 31 4.17 3.39 10.86
CA GLU A 31 4.70 4.70 10.48
C GLU A 31 3.63 5.75 10.22
N THR A 32 2.45 5.33 9.78
CA THR A 32 1.31 6.24 9.63
C THR A 32 0.53 6.46 10.93
N GLY A 33 0.92 5.82 12.04
CA GLY A 33 0.25 5.93 13.33
C GLY A 33 -1.18 5.38 13.32
N LYS A 34 -1.49 4.46 12.39
CA LYS A 34 -2.85 3.95 12.23
C LYS A 34 -3.16 2.84 13.22
N GLU A 35 -4.36 2.93 13.81
CA GLU A 35 -4.93 1.86 14.62
C GLU A 35 -5.08 0.54 13.82
N LYS A 36 -5.00 -0.59 14.52
CA LYS A 36 -5.00 -1.94 13.91
C LYS A 36 -6.21 -2.21 13.00
N HIS A 37 -7.37 -1.67 13.33
CA HIS A 37 -8.61 -1.89 12.58
C HIS A 37 -8.76 -0.98 11.35
N ARG A 38 -7.96 0.10 11.23
CA ARG A 38 -8.07 1.03 10.09
C ARG A 38 -7.44 0.43 8.84
N HIS A 39 -8.02 0.63 7.67
CA HIS A 39 -7.41 0.14 6.43
C HIS A 39 -6.21 1.00 5.99
N ILE A 40 -5.24 0.35 5.35
CA ILE A 40 -4.16 1.02 4.61
C ILE A 40 -4.70 1.42 3.24
N THR A 41 -4.36 2.62 2.81
CA THR A 41 -4.88 3.30 1.62
C THR A 41 -3.73 3.78 0.77
N VAL A 42 -3.99 4.14 -0.48
CA VAL A 42 -2.95 4.56 -1.42
C VAL A 42 -2.11 5.71 -0.88
N ARG A 43 -2.74 6.72 -0.26
CA ARG A 43 -2.05 7.80 0.47
C ARG A 43 -1.04 7.33 1.52
N ASP A 44 -1.35 6.27 2.27
CA ASP A 44 -0.44 5.78 3.32
C ASP A 44 0.79 5.12 2.71
N VAL A 45 0.59 4.41 1.61
CA VAL A 45 1.67 3.79 0.83
C VAL A 45 2.54 4.86 0.20
N ALA A 46 1.94 5.86 -0.45
CA ALA A 46 2.63 7.00 -1.04
C ALA A 46 3.48 7.73 0.01
N LYS A 47 2.90 8.02 1.18
CA LYS A 47 3.63 8.61 2.31
C LYS A 47 4.80 7.75 2.77
N TYR A 48 4.61 6.43 2.90
CA TYR A 48 5.65 5.52 3.39
C TYR A 48 6.84 5.40 2.42
N TYR A 49 6.57 5.32 1.11
CA TYR A 49 7.60 5.21 0.08
C TYR A 49 8.14 6.57 -0.37
N ASN A 50 7.60 7.69 0.14
CA ASN A 50 7.91 9.03 -0.32
C ASN A 50 7.71 9.19 -1.84
N LEU A 51 6.57 8.69 -2.33
CA LEU A 51 6.14 8.73 -3.73
C LEU A 51 4.91 9.63 -3.88
N ASP A 52 4.63 10.02 -5.11
CA ASP A 52 3.41 10.74 -5.47
C ASP A 52 2.17 9.82 -5.34
N GLU A 53 1.07 10.33 -4.78
CA GLU A 53 -0.13 9.53 -4.54
C GLU A 53 -0.80 9.08 -5.85
N ASP A 54 -0.84 9.98 -6.85
CA ASP A 54 -1.46 9.68 -8.15
C ASP A 54 -0.64 8.65 -8.93
N GLU A 55 0.68 8.68 -8.83
CA GLU A 55 1.56 7.65 -9.40
C GLU A 55 1.28 6.27 -8.82
N VAL A 56 1.19 6.15 -7.49
CA VAL A 56 0.88 4.87 -6.83
C VAL A 56 -0.53 4.40 -7.21
N GLN A 57 -1.51 5.32 -7.25
CA GLN A 57 -2.89 4.99 -7.65
C GLN A 57 -2.92 4.41 -9.07
N ARG A 58 -2.24 5.03 -10.03
CA ARG A 58 -2.16 4.56 -11.43
C ARG A 58 -1.59 3.15 -11.55
N VAL A 59 -0.48 2.86 -10.85
CA VAL A 59 0.15 1.52 -10.87
C VAL A 59 -0.81 0.46 -10.35
N LEU A 60 -1.50 0.77 -9.25
CA LEU A 60 -2.41 -0.19 -8.64
C LEU A 60 -3.71 -0.37 -9.44
N ASP A 61 -4.19 0.65 -10.14
CA ASP A 61 -5.40 0.56 -10.97
C ASP A 61 -5.17 -0.16 -12.30
N TYR A 62 -3.99 -0.03 -12.89
CA TYR A 62 -3.63 -0.75 -14.11
C TYR A 62 -3.73 -2.28 -13.95
N ASN A 63 -3.49 -2.79 -12.74
CA ASN A 63 -3.50 -4.22 -12.44
C ASN A 63 -4.89 -4.78 -12.04
N ASP A 64 -5.90 -3.92 -11.85
CA ASP A 64 -7.28 -4.38 -11.60
C ASP A 64 -8.07 -4.66 -12.90
N ASN A 65 -7.47 -4.37 -14.08
CA ASN A 65 -7.97 -4.70 -15.42
C ASN A 65 -7.31 -5.96 -15.97
#